data_AF-A0AAD1A758-F1
#
_entry.id   AF-A0AAD1A758-F1
#
_cell.length_a   1.000
_cell.length_b   1.000
_cell.length_c   1.000
_cell.angle_alpha   90.00
_cell.angle_beta   90.00
_cell.angle_gamma   90.00
#
_symmetry.space_group_name_H-M   'P 1'
#
loop_
_entity.id
_entity.type
_entity.pdbx_description
1 polymer ?
#
loop_
_entity_poly.entity_id
_entity_poly.type
_entity_poly.pdbx_seq_one_letter_code
_entity_poly.pdbx_strand_id
1 'polypeptide(L)'
;MSNEPDFKNPNREPVTSLMDLALLDDDEMAEGYQDGAGGLPCGDNRSRSYWHGWRNGARDRGHRDRAGDMWDALLAGNVTPEGRGLAELPARIEECRKVLREAGALA
;
A
#
# COMPACT_ATOMS: atom_id res chain seq x y z
N MET A 1 -18.71 -2.62 -8.54
CA MET A 1 -17.30 -2.75 -8.93
C MET A 1 -16.55 -3.45 -7.81
N SER A 2 -15.50 -4.19 -8.15
CA SER A 2 -14.73 -4.97 -7.17
C SER A 2 -13.64 -4.09 -6.55
N ASN A 3 -13.47 -4.14 -5.23
CA ASN A 3 -12.32 -3.51 -4.56
C ASN A 3 -11.06 -4.40 -4.60
N GLU A 4 -11.16 -5.54 -5.29
CA GLU A 4 -10.06 -6.49 -5.48
C GLU A 4 -9.02 -5.98 -6.49
N PRO A 5 -7.80 -6.55 -6.46
CA PRO A 5 -6.77 -6.27 -7.45
C PRO A 5 -7.26 -6.37 -8.90
N ASP A 6 -6.86 -5.41 -9.73
CA ASP A 6 -7.13 -5.38 -11.17
C ASP A 6 -5.91 -4.88 -11.92
N PHE A 7 -5.16 -5.80 -12.54
CA PHE A 7 -3.95 -5.49 -13.30
C PHE A 7 -4.20 -4.71 -14.60
N LYS A 8 -5.47 -4.50 -15.01
CA LYS A 8 -5.81 -3.59 -16.12
C LYS A 8 -5.95 -2.15 -15.66
N ASN A 9 -6.09 -1.92 -14.35
CA ASN A 9 -6.17 -0.61 -13.74
C ASN A 9 -4.92 -0.38 -12.87
N PRO A 10 -3.97 0.49 -13.27
CA PRO A 10 -2.75 0.71 -12.49
C PRO A 10 -3.03 1.21 -11.06
N ASN A 11 -4.19 1.85 -10.81
CA ASN A 11 -4.58 2.27 -9.46
C ASN A 11 -5.06 1.11 -8.56
N ARG A 12 -5.28 -0.08 -9.14
CA ARG A 12 -5.67 -1.33 -8.47
C ARG A 12 -4.58 -2.39 -8.56
N GLU A 13 -3.37 -2.01 -8.97
CA GLU A 13 -2.24 -2.92 -9.00
C GLU A 13 -1.63 -3.05 -7.60
N PRO A 14 -1.55 -4.26 -7.02
CA PRO A 14 -1.00 -4.46 -5.68
C PRO A 14 0.42 -3.93 -5.54
N VAL A 15 0.74 -3.44 -4.35
CA VAL A 15 2.09 -3.01 -3.99
C VAL A 15 2.83 -4.23 -3.48
N THR A 16 3.98 -4.54 -4.07
CA THR A 16 4.65 -5.83 -3.80
C THR A 16 6.10 -5.72 -3.34
N SER A 17 6.70 -4.53 -3.36
CA SER A 17 8.10 -4.33 -2.95
C SER A 17 8.30 -3.05 -2.15
N LEU A 18 9.47 -2.92 -1.53
CA LEU A 18 9.84 -1.70 -0.79
C LEU A 18 9.97 -0.48 -1.71
N MET A 19 10.56 -0.63 -2.90
CA MET A 19 10.68 0.46 -3.88
C MET A 19 9.30 0.91 -4.38
N ASP A 20 8.40 -0.05 -4.56
CA ASP A 20 7.04 0.19 -5.00
C ASP A 20 6.21 0.90 -3.93
N LEU A 21 6.37 0.50 -2.66
CA LEU A 21 5.79 1.19 -1.51
C LEU A 21 6.34 2.62 -1.38
N ALA A 22 7.62 2.84 -1.67
CA ALA A 22 8.25 4.16 -1.59
C ALA A 22 7.74 5.17 -2.62
N LEU A 23 7.15 4.72 -3.73
CA LEU A 23 6.52 5.56 -4.75
C LEU A 23 5.15 6.11 -4.33
N LEU A 24 4.54 5.57 -3.26
CA LEU A 24 3.22 5.99 -2.83
C LEU A 24 3.26 7.31 -2.06
N ASP A 25 2.17 8.05 -2.21
CA ASP A 25 1.90 9.27 -1.47
C ASP A 25 1.35 8.91 -0.07
N ASP A 26 2.02 9.41 0.98
CA ASP A 26 1.69 9.10 2.37
C ASP A 26 0.33 9.70 2.80
N ASP A 27 -0.02 10.88 2.30
CA ASP A 27 -1.26 11.57 2.66
C ASP A 27 -2.46 10.85 2.02
N GLU A 28 -2.34 10.45 0.76
CA GLU A 28 -3.37 9.65 0.09
C GLU A 28 -3.52 8.26 0.72
N MET A 29 -2.41 7.60 1.09
CA MET A 29 -2.46 6.35 1.85
C MET A 29 -3.17 6.52 3.20
N ALA A 30 -2.91 7.62 3.91
CA ALA A 30 -3.55 7.92 5.18
C ALA A 30 -5.06 8.17 5.01
N GLU A 31 -5.48 8.94 4.00
CA GLU A 31 -6.89 9.15 3.65
C GLU A 31 -7.58 7.81 3.36
N GLY A 32 -6.98 7.01 2.46
CA GLY A 32 -7.50 5.69 2.10
C GLY A 32 -7.63 4.77 3.31
N TYR A 33 -6.63 4.74 4.19
CA TYR A 33 -6.67 3.95 5.41
C TYR A 33 -7.87 4.31 6.30
N GLN A 34 -8.15 5.59 6.52
CA GLN A 34 -9.30 6.01 7.34
C GLN A 34 -10.63 5.56 6.72
N ASP A 35 -10.79 5.75 5.41
CA ASP A 35 -12.02 5.35 4.72
C ASP A 35 -12.21 3.83 4.72
N GLY A 36 -11.14 3.07 4.49
CA GLY A 36 -11.14 1.61 4.60
C GLY A 36 -11.47 1.14 6.01
N ALA A 37 -10.87 1.77 7.02
CA ALA A 37 -11.12 1.50 8.43
C ALA A 37 -12.57 1.82 8.85
N GLY A 38 -13.22 2.76 8.17
CA GLY A 38 -14.65 3.08 8.34
C GLY A 38 -15.60 2.17 7.54
N GLY A 39 -15.08 1.25 6.73
CA GLY A 39 -15.88 0.37 5.87
C GLY A 39 -16.52 1.10 4.68
N LEU A 40 -15.99 2.28 4.32
CA LEU A 40 -16.49 3.04 3.17
C LEU A 40 -16.07 2.37 1.85
N PRO A 41 -16.85 2.50 0.77
CA PRO A 41 -16.43 2.03 -0.53
C PRO A 41 -15.22 2.82 -1.03
N CYS A 42 -14.19 2.13 -1.54
CA CYS A 42 -12.99 2.78 -2.08
C CYS A 42 -13.31 3.69 -3.28
N GLY A 43 -14.25 3.27 -4.15
CA GLY A 43 -14.49 3.92 -5.45
C GLY A 43 -13.38 3.63 -6.47
N ASP A 44 -13.66 3.80 -7.77
CA ASP A 44 -12.73 3.45 -8.87
C ASP A 44 -11.88 4.61 -9.38
N ASN A 45 -12.17 5.82 -8.94
CA ASN A 45 -11.50 7.06 -9.34
C ASN A 45 -10.40 7.49 -8.34
N ARG A 46 -9.93 6.57 -7.51
CA ARG A 46 -8.89 6.82 -6.51
C ARG A 46 -7.51 6.42 -7.04
N SER A 47 -6.47 7.03 -6.47
CA SER A 47 -5.09 6.70 -6.79
C SER A 47 -4.70 5.33 -6.23
N ARG A 48 -3.55 4.83 -6.70
CA ARG A 48 -2.93 3.61 -6.15
C ARG A 48 -2.56 3.75 -4.68
N SER A 49 -2.04 4.92 -4.28
CA SER A 49 -1.69 5.23 -2.89
C SER A 49 -2.91 5.12 -1.98
N TYR A 50 -4.01 5.78 -2.37
CA TYR A 50 -5.28 5.71 -1.64
C TYR A 50 -5.79 4.27 -1.55
N TRP A 51 -5.80 3.52 -2.65
CA TRP A 51 -6.30 2.15 -2.65
C TRP A 51 -5.45 1.22 -1.77
N HIS A 52 -4.12 1.39 -1.76
CA HIS A 52 -3.23 0.66 -0.85
C HIS A 52 -3.60 0.93 0.62
N GLY A 53 -3.75 2.20 0.99
CA GLY A 53 -4.22 2.62 2.31
C GLY A 53 -5.56 1.99 2.68
N TRP A 54 -6.53 2.08 1.76
CA TRP A 54 -7.88 1.53 1.94
C TRP A 54 -7.87 0.03 2.21
N ARG A 55 -7.06 -0.76 1.47
CA ARG A 55 -6.94 -2.21 1.70
C ARG A 55 -6.45 -2.50 3.12
N ASN A 56 -5.42 -1.78 3.57
CA ASN A 56 -4.87 -1.95 4.91
C ASN A 56 -5.90 -1.61 5.99
N GLY A 57 -6.57 -0.44 5.89
CA GLY A 57 -7.58 -0.02 6.86
C GLY A 57 -8.77 -0.97 6.93
N ALA A 58 -9.29 -1.39 5.76
CA ALA A 58 -10.42 -2.31 5.67
C ALA A 58 -10.08 -3.68 6.26
N ARG A 59 -8.88 -4.21 6.03
CA ARG A 59 -8.40 -5.46 6.65
C ARG A 59 -8.29 -5.32 8.16
N ASP A 60 -7.59 -4.28 8.63
CA ASP A 60 -7.26 -4.11 10.04
C ASP A 60 -8.52 -3.89 10.90
N ARG A 61 -9.59 -3.33 10.33
CA ARG A 61 -10.90 -3.14 11.00
C ARG A 61 -11.93 -4.23 10.71
N GLY A 62 -11.58 -5.25 9.92
CA GLY A 62 -12.46 -6.40 9.66
C GLY A 62 -13.58 -6.13 8.64
N HIS A 63 -13.40 -5.12 7.79
CA HIS A 63 -14.22 -4.89 6.59
C HIS A 63 -13.71 -5.69 5.37
N ARG A 64 -12.56 -6.35 5.51
CA ARG A 64 -12.02 -7.42 4.65
C ARG A 64 -11.55 -8.58 5.52
N ASP A 65 -11.25 -9.72 4.90
CA ASP A 65 -10.64 -10.86 5.61
C ASP A 65 -9.35 -10.43 6.29
N ARG A 66 -9.26 -10.64 7.61
CA ARG A 66 -8.09 -10.27 8.42
C ARG A 66 -6.84 -11.06 8.06
N ALA A 67 -6.99 -12.25 7.48
CA ALA A 67 -5.87 -12.99 6.92
C ALA A 67 -5.18 -12.25 5.76
N GLY A 68 -5.86 -11.24 5.19
CA GLY A 68 -5.42 -10.56 3.99
C GLY A 68 -5.53 -11.46 2.76
N ASP A 69 -4.94 -11.01 1.66
CA ASP A 69 -4.76 -11.82 0.45
C ASP A 69 -3.26 -12.11 0.18
N MET A 70 -2.98 -12.84 -0.90
CA MET A 70 -1.61 -13.19 -1.28
C MET A 70 -0.71 -11.96 -1.49
N TRP A 71 -1.27 -10.82 -1.90
CA TRP A 71 -0.48 -9.61 -2.17
C TRP A 71 -0.07 -8.91 -0.88
N ASP A 72 -0.94 -8.94 0.12
CA ASP A 72 -0.59 -8.46 1.46
C ASP A 72 0.57 -9.28 2.04
N ALA A 73 0.50 -10.61 1.89
CA ALA A 73 1.55 -11.52 2.33
C ALA A 73 2.87 -11.31 1.57
N LEU A 74 2.80 -11.09 0.25
CA LEU A 74 3.97 -10.83 -0.59
C LEU A 74 4.67 -9.53 -0.18
N LEU A 75 3.90 -8.44 -0.01
CA LEU A 75 4.47 -7.18 0.44
C LEU A 75 5.10 -7.33 1.82
N ALA A 76 4.37 -7.91 2.79
CA ALA A 76 4.87 -8.12 4.14
C ALA A 76 6.16 -8.94 4.17
N GLY A 77 6.27 -10.00 3.36
CA GLY A 77 7.49 -10.79 3.22
C GLY A 77 8.66 -10.00 2.63
N ASN A 78 8.40 -9.11 1.68
CA ASN A 78 9.42 -8.31 1.02
C ASN A 78 9.88 -7.09 1.85
N VAL A 79 9.00 -6.50 2.65
CA VAL A 79 9.33 -5.31 3.45
C VAL A 79 9.76 -5.67 4.88
N THR A 80 9.22 -6.75 5.42
CA THR A 80 9.52 -7.26 6.78
C THR A 80 9.78 -8.77 6.73
N PRO A 81 10.90 -9.22 6.14
CA PRO A 81 11.19 -10.65 6.03
C PRO A 81 11.25 -11.30 7.41
N GLU A 82 10.54 -12.42 7.56
CA GLU A 82 10.37 -13.14 8.83
C GLU A 82 9.77 -12.27 9.96
N GLY A 83 9.03 -11.20 9.62
CA GLY A 83 8.45 -10.26 10.58
C GLY A 83 9.47 -9.33 11.23
N ARG A 84 10.72 -9.28 10.74
CA ARG A 84 11.78 -8.40 11.24
C ARG A 84 11.83 -7.08 10.50
N GLY A 85 12.48 -6.08 11.08
CA GLY A 85 12.81 -4.83 10.38
C GLY A 85 11.68 -3.81 10.30
N LEU A 86 10.60 -4.00 11.08
CA LEU A 86 9.44 -3.10 11.08
C LEU A 86 9.78 -1.72 11.68
N ALA A 87 10.62 -1.68 12.72
CA ALA A 87 11.03 -0.42 13.35
C ALA A 87 11.87 0.45 12.40
N GLU A 88 12.65 -0.19 11.53
CA GLU A 88 13.53 0.44 10.56
C GLU A 88 12.85 0.70 9.22
N LEU A 89 11.63 0.19 9.02
CA LEU A 89 10.90 0.31 7.75
C LEU A 89 10.74 1.77 7.29
N PRO A 90 10.39 2.75 8.15
CA PRO A 90 10.31 4.16 7.73
C PRO A 90 11.63 4.69 7.19
N ALA A 91 12.75 4.37 7.84
CA ALA A 91 14.08 4.78 7.38
C ALA A 91 14.42 4.14 6.03
N ARG A 92 14.12 2.84 5.86
CA ARG A 92 14.34 2.12 4.60
C ARG A 92 13.48 2.67 3.45
N ILE A 93 12.24 3.06 3.71
CA ILE A 93 11.38 3.74 2.73
C ILE A 93 12.02 5.07 2.31
N GLU A 94 12.50 5.87 3.27
CA GLU A 94 13.15 7.15 2.93
C GLU A 94 14.44 6.96 2.12
N GLU A 95 15.25 5.94 2.42
CA GLU A 95 16.41 5.61 1.57
C GLU A 95 15.98 5.24 0.14
N CYS A 96 14.91 4.46 -0.03
CA CYS A 96 14.34 4.18 -1.35
C CYS A 96 13.85 5.47 -2.06
N ARG A 97 13.20 6.38 -1.34
CA ARG A 97 12.76 7.67 -1.88
C ARG A 97 13.93 8.53 -2.35
N LYS A 98 15.05 8.55 -1.62
CA LYS A 98 16.27 9.23 -2.07
C LYS A 98 16.77 8.68 -3.41
N VAL A 99 16.89 7.36 -3.52
CA VAL A 99 17.29 6.70 -4.78
C VAL A 99 16.33 7.04 -5.92
N LEU A 100 15.02 7.04 -5.66
CA LEU A 100 14.01 7.38 -6.65
C LEU A 100 14.08 8.85 -7.11
N ARG A 101 14.35 9.79 -6.20
CA ARG A 101 14.58 11.21 -6.54
C ARG A 101 15.86 11.38 -7.38
N GLU A 102 16.95 10.71 -7.00
CA GLU A 102 18.21 10.71 -7.77
C GLU A 102 18.02 10.14 -9.19
N ALA A 103 17.14 9.16 -9.34
CA ALA A 103 16.77 8.57 -10.63
C ALA A 103 15.73 9.39 -11.42
N GLY A 104 15.18 10.47 -10.86
CA GLY A 104 14.13 11.29 -11.48
C GLY A 104 12.74 10.62 -11.53
N ALA A 105 12.53 9.57 -10.74
CA ALA A 105 11.26 8.83 -10.65
C ALA A 105 10.31 9.39 -9.58
N LEU A 106 10.82 10.23 -8.68
CA LEU A 106 10.04 11.06 -7.76
C LEU A 106 10.46 12.53 -7.93
N ALA A 107 9.50 13.44 -7.78
CA ALA A 107 9.73 14.88 -7.82
C ALA A 107 10.43 15.40 -6.56
#